data_AF-A0A3S1ZWP2-F1
#
_entry.id   AF-A0A3S1ZWP2-F1
#
_cell.length_a   1.000
_cell.length_b   1.000
_cell.length_c   1.000
_cell.angle_alpha   90.00
_cell.angle_beta   90.00
_cell.angle_gamma   90.00
#
_symmetry.space_group_name_H-M   'P 1'
#
loop_
_entity.id
_entity.type
_entity.pdbx_description
1 polymer ?
#
loop_
_entity_poly.entity_id
_entity_poly.type
_entity_poly.pdbx_seq_one_letter_code
_entity_poly.pdbx_strand_id
1 'polypeptide(L)'
;MFRKMVFGAVSVLAMATSMAHAADMKEFRVGILGGENETDRLRNYQCLADHLKTEFGFEKVSLFPAADYDGVIQGLLGGTL
;
A
#
# COMPACT_ATOMS: atom_id res chain seq x y z
N MET A 1 -10.73 27.43 36.40
CA MET A 1 -9.86 26.24 36.25
C MET A 1 -10.45 25.20 35.30
N PHE A 2 -11.73 24.86 35.42
CA PHE A 2 -12.42 23.88 34.56
C PHE A 2 -12.21 24.05 33.05
N ARG A 3 -12.34 25.27 32.51
CA ARG A 3 -12.17 25.54 31.07
C ARG A 3 -10.75 25.22 30.56
N LYS A 4 -9.71 25.46 31.37
CA LYS A 4 -8.31 25.12 31.02
C LYS A 4 -8.09 23.60 30.99
N MET A 5 -8.79 22.87 31.87
CA MET A 5 -8.75 21.42 31.94
C MET A 5 -9.46 20.77 30.75
N VAL A 6 -10.57 21.35 30.31
CA VAL A 6 -11.27 20.93 29.09
C VAL A 6 -10.41 21.15 27.84
N PHE A 7 -9.79 22.33 27.69
CA PHE A 7 -8.89 22.57 26.55
C PHE A 7 -7.66 21.65 26.57
N GLY A 8 -7.08 21.39 27.75
CA GLY A 8 -5.99 20.43 27.90
C GLY A 8 -6.38 19.01 27.48
N ALA A 9 -7.56 18.54 27.90
CA ALA A 9 -8.07 17.23 27.53
C ALA A 9 -8.31 17.10 26.02
N VAL A 10 -8.87 18.14 25.38
CA VAL A 10 -9.09 18.15 23.92
C VAL A 10 -7.76 18.14 23.16
N SER A 11 -6.74 18.88 23.62
CA SER A 11 -5.43 18.86 22.97
C SER A 11 -4.74 17.50 23.07
N VAL A 12 -4.84 16.81 24.21
CA VAL A 12 -4.28 15.46 24.39
C VAL A 12 -4.99 14.44 23.50
N LEU A 13 -6.32 14.53 23.42
CA LEU A 13 -7.12 13.64 22.57
C LEU A 13 -6.83 13.86 21.07
N ALA A 14 -6.69 15.12 20.63
CA ALA A 14 -6.33 15.43 19.25
C ALA A 14 -4.94 14.89 18.86
N MET A 15 -3.97 14.97 19.76
CA MET A 15 -2.64 14.40 19.55
C MET A 15 -2.66 12.87 19.54
N ALA A 16 -3.49 12.23 20.39
CA ALA A 16 -3.66 10.78 20.40
C ALA A 16 -4.31 10.24 19.12
N THR A 17 -5.26 10.98 18.53
CA THR A 17 -5.88 10.60 17.24
C THR A 17 -4.98 10.85 16.04
N SER A 18 -3.93 11.68 16.18
CA SER A 18 -2.95 11.95 15.13
C SER A 18 -1.74 11.01 15.15
N MET A 19 -1.67 10.10 16.13
CA MET A 19 -0.63 9.06 16.15
C MET A 19 -0.89 8.09 15.01
N ALA A 20 -0.28 8.42 13.87
CA ALA A 20 -0.09 7.62 12.67
C ALA A 20 -0.87 6.30 12.68
N HIS A 21 -2.02 6.28 12.02
CA HIS A 21 -2.51 5.06 11.41
C HIS A 21 -1.48 4.67 10.35
N ALA A 22 -0.39 4.00 10.77
CA ALA A 22 0.41 3.22 9.86
C ALA A 22 -0.59 2.28 9.19
N ALA A 23 -0.82 2.47 7.89
CA ALA A 23 -1.65 1.56 7.13
C ALA A 23 -1.07 0.18 7.39
N ASP A 24 -1.88 -0.71 7.97
CA ASP A 24 -1.51 -2.10 8.26
C ASP A 24 -1.42 -2.80 6.90
N MET A 25 -0.30 -2.55 6.19
CA MET A 25 -0.13 -2.88 4.78
C MET A 25 0.33 -4.33 4.69
N LYS A 26 -0.59 -5.24 5.01
CA LYS A 26 -0.38 -6.69 5.02
C LYS A 26 -0.11 -7.25 3.63
N GLU A 27 -0.79 -6.70 2.62
CA GLU A 27 -0.60 -7.05 1.23
C GLU A 27 -0.08 -5.85 0.43
N PHE A 28 0.98 -6.07 -0.33
CA PHE A 28 1.49 -5.13 -1.30
C PHE A 28 1.09 -5.58 -2.71
N ARG A 29 0.34 -4.75 -3.43
CA ARG A 29 -0.19 -5.05 -4.76
C ARG A 29 0.64 -4.31 -5.81
N VAL A 30 1.21 -5.03 -6.74
CA VAL A 30 2.14 -4.48 -7.73
C VAL A 30 1.52 -4.59 -9.11
N GLY A 31 1.19 -3.44 -9.72
CA GLY A 31 0.82 -3.40 -11.13
C GLY A 31 2.05 -3.60 -12.01
N ILE A 32 1.98 -4.54 -12.96
CA ILE A 32 3.05 -4.77 -13.93
C ILE A 32 2.56 -4.37 -15.32
N LEU A 33 3.27 -3.40 -15.92
CA LEU A 33 2.97 -2.88 -17.26
C LEU A 33 2.94 -3.99 -18.31
N GLY A 34 2.02 -3.84 -19.27
CA GLY A 34 1.93 -4.72 -20.43
C GLY A 34 3.00 -4.42 -21.48
N GLY A 35 2.90 -5.13 -22.62
CA GLY A 35 3.85 -5.03 -23.74
C GLY A 35 4.65 -6.32 -24.00
N GLU A 36 4.56 -7.30 -23.10
CA GLU A 36 5.12 -8.64 -23.25
C GLU A 36 4.09 -9.72 -22.89
N ASN A 37 4.44 -10.99 -23.11
CA ASN A 37 3.64 -12.12 -22.67
C ASN A 37 3.41 -12.09 -21.15
N GLU A 38 2.17 -12.29 -20.72
CA GLU A 38 1.77 -12.23 -19.30
C GLU A 38 2.49 -13.27 -18.44
N THR A 39 2.59 -14.51 -18.91
CA THR A 39 3.22 -15.61 -18.18
C THR A 39 4.70 -15.35 -17.97
N ASP A 40 5.40 -14.86 -19.00
CA ASP A 40 6.82 -14.51 -18.89
C ASP A 40 7.02 -13.37 -17.90
N ARG A 41 6.13 -12.38 -17.91
CA ARG A 41 6.18 -11.26 -16.97
C ARG A 41 6.01 -11.73 -15.53
N LEU A 42 5.01 -12.55 -15.24
CA LEU A 42 4.82 -13.12 -13.90
C LEU A 42 6.07 -13.89 -13.43
N ARG A 43 6.68 -14.69 -14.32
CA ARG A 43 7.94 -15.40 -14.01
C ARG A 43 9.09 -14.44 -13.73
N ASN A 44 9.28 -13.43 -14.59
CA ASN A 44 10.41 -12.50 -14.51
C ASN A 44 10.34 -11.61 -13.26
N TYR A 45 9.13 -11.24 -12.81
CA TYR A 45 8.92 -10.40 -11.62
C TYR A 45 8.77 -11.19 -10.31
N GLN A 46 8.80 -12.53 -10.34
CA GLN A 46 8.69 -13.34 -9.13
C GLN A 46 9.83 -13.04 -8.15
N CYS A 47 11.06 -12.88 -8.64
CA CYS A 47 12.21 -12.52 -7.81
C CYS A 47 11.99 -11.18 -7.07
N LEU A 48 11.42 -10.18 -7.74
CA LEU A 48 11.08 -8.90 -7.11
C LEU A 48 10.02 -9.10 -6.01
N ALA A 49 8.98 -9.89 -6.26
CA ALA A 49 7.95 -10.16 -5.27
C ALA A 49 8.52 -10.83 -4.01
N ASP A 50 9.46 -11.75 -4.17
CA ASP A 50 10.11 -12.46 -3.06
C ASP A 50 11.02 -11.53 -2.24
N HIS A 51 11.77 -10.66 -2.91
CA HIS A 51 12.57 -9.62 -2.24
C HIS A 51 11.68 -8.60 -1.51
N LEU A 52 10.56 -8.17 -2.09
CA LEU A 52 9.64 -7.26 -1.43
C LEU A 52 9.08 -7.84 -0.14
N LYS A 53 8.73 -9.13 -0.12
CA LYS A 53 8.33 -9.84 1.11
C LYS A 53 9.46 -9.87 2.14
N THR A 54 10.67 -10.21 1.70
CA THR A 54 11.81 -10.47 2.58
C THR A 54 12.36 -9.18 3.22
N GLU A 55 12.54 -8.13 2.42
CA GLU A 55 13.20 -6.89 2.85
C GLU A 55 12.25 -5.94 3.59
N PHE A 56 10.97 -5.93 3.23
CA PHE A 56 9.98 -5.01 3.80
C PHE A 56 8.96 -5.68 4.73
N GLY A 57 8.98 -7.01 4.84
CA GLY A 57 8.15 -7.76 5.79
C GLY A 57 6.67 -7.86 5.42
N PHE A 58 6.31 -7.69 4.16
CA PHE A 58 4.92 -7.86 3.71
C PHE A 58 4.45 -9.31 3.89
N GLU A 59 3.25 -9.52 4.45
CA GLU A 59 2.65 -10.86 4.56
C GLU A 59 2.37 -11.44 3.17
N LYS A 60 1.99 -10.59 2.21
CA LYS A 60 1.69 -10.97 0.84
C LYS A 60 2.17 -9.91 -0.15
N VAL A 61 2.71 -10.36 -1.28
CA VAL A 61 2.96 -9.53 -2.45
C VAL A 61 2.23 -10.17 -3.63
N SER A 62 1.38 -9.41 -4.30
CA SER A 62 0.56 -9.86 -5.42
C SER A 62 0.92 -9.09 -6.68
N LEU A 63 1.16 -9.81 -7.76
CA LEU A 63 1.51 -9.25 -9.06
C LEU A 63 0.25 -9.16 -9.93
N PHE A 64 -0.06 -7.96 -10.43
CA PHE A 64 -1.22 -7.66 -11.27
C PHE A 64 -0.76 -7.24 -12.66
N PRO A 65 -0.68 -8.16 -13.62
CA PRO A 65 -0.34 -7.82 -14.99
C PRO A 65 -1.46 -6.99 -15.63
N ALA A 66 -1.12 -5.81 -16.15
CA ALA A 66 -2.01 -5.01 -16.97
C ALA A 66 -1.72 -5.22 -18.47
N ALA A 67 -2.69 -4.90 -19.32
CA ALA A 67 -2.52 -4.94 -20.78
C ALA A 67 -1.64 -3.79 -21.29
N ASP A 68 -1.69 -2.63 -20.63
CA ASP A 68 -1.00 -1.41 -20.99
C ASP A 68 -0.80 -0.49 -19.76
N TYR A 69 -0.34 0.74 -20.01
CA TYR A 69 -0.13 1.77 -18.99
C TYR A 69 -1.45 2.19 -18.33
N ASP A 70 -2.51 2.34 -19.12
CA ASP A 70 -3.80 2.81 -18.64
C ASP A 70 -4.39 1.82 -17.63
N GLY A 71 -4.23 0.52 -17.85
CA GLY A 71 -4.67 -0.51 -16.90
C GLY A 71 -4.03 -0.37 -15.51
N VAL A 72 -2.73 -0.07 -15.44
CA VAL A 72 -2.06 0.18 -14.15
C VAL A 72 -2.56 1.48 -13.52
N ILE A 73 -2.71 2.55 -14.33
CA ILE A 73 -3.20 3.85 -13.84
C ILE A 73 -4.62 3.71 -13.28
N GLN A 74 -5.52 3.04 -13.98
CA GLN A 74 -6.88 2.80 -13.50
C GLN A 74 -6.90 1.92 -12.24
N GLY A 75 -6.00 0.93 -12.16
CA GLY A 75 -5.84 0.13 -10.95
C GLY A 75 -5.49 0.96 -9.72
N LEU A 76 -4.55 1.90 -9.87
CA LEU A 76 -4.13 2.85 -8.83
C LEU A 76 -5.25 3.84 -8.48
N LEU A 77 -5.89 4.46 -9.47
CA LEU A 77 -7.00 5.40 -9.25
C LEU A 77 -8.22 4.73 -8.59
N GLY A 78 -8.45 3.45 -8.91
CA GLY A 78 -9.53 2.65 -8.33
C GLY A 78 -9.23 2.09 -6.94
N GLY A 79 -8.03 2.29 -6.38
CA GLY A 79 -7.63 1.69 -5.10
C GLY A 79 -7.59 0.16 -5.14
N THR A 80 -7.40 -0.41 -6.32
CA THR A 80 -7.29 -1.87 -6.53
C THR A 80 -5.83 -2.34 -6.66
N LEU A 81 -4.90 -1.39 -6.71
CA LEU A 81 -3.47 -1.56 -6.55
C LEU A 81 -2.99 -0.77 -5.33
#